data_AF-A0A915PTS2-F1
#
_entry.id   AF-A0A915PTS2-F1
#
_cell.length_a   1.000
_cell.length_b   1.000
_cell.length_c   1.000
_cell.angle_alpha   90.00
_cell.angle_beta   90.00
_cell.angle_gamma   90.00
#
_symmetry.space_group_name_H-M   'P 1'
#
loop_
_entity.id
_entity.type
_entity.pdbx_description
1 polymer ?
#
loop_
_entity_poly.entity_id
_entity_poly.type
_entity_poly.pdbx_seq_one_letter_code
_entity_poly.pdbx_strand_id
1 'polypeptide(L)'
;MITRVIGWPDGAPCVHAVFDSMNPLEAVEHQGGLQLSYPPYNIEVRQKCYWINQPVELTLRGNTSTDRFRGFAIQPISYRGPNRGKRVGEFLRLDDNGSWQQQCFRFKNSVTHSHDEKKKHIKLWWKNALNDDDYVQFVATVVKAQKEFWVKSVKSIPIPPCRLEKNGIQGYIPEPITRPPPVRSFVRDFVH
;
A
#
# COMPACT_ATOMS: atom_id res chain seq x y z
N MET A 1 26.28 -10.87 18.76
CA MET A 1 24.83 -10.87 19.05
C MET A 1 24.10 -10.57 17.76
N ILE A 2 23.34 -11.52 17.22
CA ILE A 2 22.52 -11.30 16.02
C ILE A 2 21.25 -10.59 16.49
N THR A 3 21.13 -9.30 16.21
CA THR A 3 19.87 -8.57 16.36
C THR A 3 18.87 -9.18 15.39
N ARG A 4 18.01 -10.07 15.91
CA ARG A 4 16.81 -10.51 15.19
C ARG A 4 16.04 -9.27 14.77
N VAL A 5 15.83 -9.10 13.47
CA VAL A 5 14.90 -8.11 12.94
C VAL A 5 13.51 -8.62 13.30
N ILE A 6 12.86 -8.00 14.29
CA ILE A 6 11.47 -8.32 14.66
C ILE A 6 10.58 -7.29 13.96
N GLY A 7 10.45 -7.45 12.65
CA GLY A 7 9.25 -7.07 11.90
C GLY A 7 8.63 -8.35 11.36
N TRP A 8 7.40 -8.32 10.85
CA TRP A 8 6.80 -9.53 10.26
C TRP A 8 7.70 -10.07 9.13
N PRO A 9 8.39 -11.21 9.34
CA PRO A 9 9.37 -11.70 8.38
C PRO A 9 8.68 -12.02 7.05
N ASP A 10 7.44 -12.49 7.14
CA ASP A 10 6.69 -13.07 6.03
C ASP A 10 5.46 -12.21 5.64
N GLY A 11 5.49 -10.88 5.82
CA GLY A 11 4.40 -10.00 5.38
C GLY A 11 3.38 -9.60 6.44
N ALA A 12 2.52 -8.63 6.09
CA ALA A 12 1.46 -8.15 6.98
C ALA A 12 0.43 -9.25 7.27
N PRO A 13 0.00 -9.43 8.53
CA PRO A 13 -0.97 -10.46 8.90
C PRO A 13 -2.36 -10.23 8.28
N CYS A 14 -3.07 -11.33 8.02
CA CYS A 14 -4.47 -11.32 7.61
C CYS A 14 -5.41 -11.20 8.82
N VAL A 15 -5.32 -10.09 9.55
CA VAL A 15 -6.26 -9.75 10.63
C VAL A 15 -7.02 -8.49 10.24
N HIS A 16 -8.33 -8.44 10.51
CA HIS A 16 -9.21 -7.37 10.01
C HIS A 16 -8.68 -5.96 10.34
N ALA A 17 -8.19 -5.76 11.57
CA ALA A 17 -7.60 -4.49 12.00
C ALA A 17 -6.38 -4.06 11.16
N VAL A 18 -5.43 -4.97 10.91
CA VAL A 18 -4.23 -4.69 10.09
C VAL A 18 -4.57 -4.57 8.60
N PHE A 19 -5.48 -5.41 8.13
CA PHE A 19 -5.94 -5.44 6.75
C PHE A 19 -6.64 -4.14 6.36
N ASP A 20 -7.44 -3.54 7.24
CA ASP A 20 -8.14 -2.30 6.95
C ASP A 20 -7.31 -1.06 7.29
N SER A 21 -6.52 -1.09 8.37
CA SER A 21 -5.66 0.05 8.74
C SER A 21 -4.44 0.19 7.84
N MET A 22 -3.93 -0.92 7.29
CA MET A 22 -2.61 -1.04 6.67
C MET A 22 -1.48 -0.52 7.58
N ASN A 23 -1.68 -0.56 8.91
CA ASN A 23 -0.80 0.08 9.88
C ASN A 23 0.15 -0.95 10.54
N PRO A 24 1.47 -0.81 10.38
CA PRO A 24 2.43 -1.69 11.06
C PRO A 24 2.43 -1.53 12.59
N LEU A 25 1.91 -0.42 13.13
CA LEU A 25 1.85 -0.14 14.59
C LEU A 25 0.96 -1.11 15.38
N GLU A 26 0.14 -1.92 14.70
CA GLU A 26 -0.60 -3.02 15.34
C GLU A 26 0.35 -4.05 15.98
N ALA A 27 1.63 -4.05 15.59
CA ALA A 27 2.72 -4.73 16.27
C ALA A 27 3.51 -3.74 17.15
N VAL A 28 3.68 -4.09 18.43
CA VAL A 28 4.35 -3.26 19.45
C VAL A 28 5.78 -2.87 19.03
N GLU A 29 6.42 -3.74 18.26
CA GLU A 29 7.78 -3.61 17.75
C GLU A 29 7.95 -2.41 16.81
N HIS A 30 6.87 -1.95 16.18
CA HIS A 30 6.84 -0.82 15.27
C HIS A 30 6.55 0.52 15.98
N GLN A 31 6.30 0.51 17.30
CA GLN A 31 6.01 1.73 18.05
C GLN A 31 7.11 2.80 17.89
N GLY A 32 6.65 4.04 17.64
CA GLY A 32 7.51 5.21 17.43
C GLY A 32 8.16 5.31 16.04
N GLY A 33 7.84 4.40 15.11
CA GLY A 33 8.46 4.37 13.78
C GLY A 33 7.72 5.09 12.65
N LEU A 34 6.50 5.57 12.91
CA LEU A 34 5.65 6.22 11.93
C LEU A 34 6.29 7.51 11.43
N GLN A 35 6.47 7.59 10.11
CA GLN A 35 6.95 8.77 9.41
C GLN A 35 5.79 9.56 8.82
N LEU A 36 5.83 10.88 9.02
CA LEU A 36 4.83 11.84 8.54
C LEU A 36 5.39 12.76 7.43
N SER A 37 6.63 12.50 7.03
CA SER A 37 7.30 13.14 5.90
C SER A 37 6.81 12.56 4.58
N TYR A 38 7.16 13.21 3.48
CA TYR A 38 6.99 12.63 2.15
C TYR A 38 7.78 11.32 2.03
N PRO A 39 7.13 10.20 1.67
CA PRO A 39 7.84 8.94 1.52
C PRO A 39 8.80 9.02 0.32
N PRO A 40 10.03 8.49 0.42
CA PRO A 40 10.99 8.46 -0.69
C PRO A 40 10.69 7.32 -1.68
N TYR A 41 9.40 7.06 -1.91
CA TYR A 41 8.90 5.95 -2.72
C TYR A 41 7.74 6.41 -3.60
N ASN A 42 7.59 5.78 -4.75
CA ASN A 42 6.47 6.04 -5.65
C ASN A 42 5.85 4.75 -6.19
N ILE A 43 4.56 4.82 -6.53
CA ILE A 43 3.87 3.78 -7.30
C ILE A 43 3.65 4.31 -8.70
N GLU A 44 4.23 3.61 -9.67
CA GLU A 44 4.07 3.89 -11.08
C GLU A 44 3.10 2.90 -11.69
N VAL A 45 2.09 3.41 -12.36
CA VAL A 45 1.12 2.60 -13.09
C VAL A 45 1.43 2.75 -14.56
N ARG A 46 1.65 1.63 -15.25
CA ARG A 46 2.07 1.64 -16.66
C ARG A 46 0.96 2.17 -17.57
N GLN A 47 -0.28 1.82 -17.27
CA GLN A 47 -1.46 2.24 -18.03
C GLN A 47 -2.06 3.53 -17.44
N LYS A 48 -2.55 4.41 -18.30
CA LYS A 48 -3.24 5.65 -17.89
C LYS A 48 -4.70 5.44 -17.50
N CYS A 49 -5.31 4.36 -17.98
CA CYS A 49 -6.68 3.94 -17.73
C CYS A 49 -6.74 2.40 -17.78
N TYR A 50 -7.85 1.79 -17.40
CA TYR A 50 -8.02 0.34 -17.46
C TYR A 50 -9.30 -0.11 -18.19
N TRP A 51 -9.27 -1.34 -18.70
CA TRP A 51 -10.45 -2.06 -19.18
C TRP A 51 -10.76 -3.22 -18.25
N ILE A 52 -12.04 -3.64 -18.21
CA ILE A 52 -12.45 -4.83 -17.47
C ILE A 52 -11.64 -6.03 -17.97
N ASN A 53 -11.21 -6.87 -17.03
CA ASN A 53 -10.43 -8.09 -17.26
C ASN A 53 -9.06 -7.90 -17.93
N GLN A 54 -8.61 -6.67 -18.17
CA GLN A 54 -7.26 -6.41 -18.66
C GLN A 54 -6.29 -6.16 -17.50
N PRO A 55 -5.13 -6.85 -17.45
CA PRO A 55 -4.11 -6.60 -16.46
C PRO A 55 -3.51 -5.19 -16.58
N VAL A 56 -3.43 -4.51 -15.45
CA VAL A 56 -2.70 -3.26 -15.23
C VAL A 56 -1.42 -3.59 -14.48
N GLU A 57 -0.30 -3.10 -14.99
CA GLU A 57 1.02 -3.24 -14.36
C GLU A 57 1.28 -2.05 -13.45
N LEU A 58 1.66 -2.33 -12.21
CA LEU A 58 2.10 -1.34 -11.24
C LEU A 58 3.50 -1.68 -10.70
N THR A 59 4.31 -0.66 -10.45
CA THR A 59 5.65 -0.77 -9.89
C THR A 59 5.75 0.11 -8.65
N LEU A 60 5.98 -0.47 -7.48
CA LEU A 60 6.42 0.27 -6.29
C LEU A 60 7.94 0.31 -6.28
N ARG A 61 8.53 1.50 -6.21
CA ARG A 61 10.00 1.68 -6.21
C ARG A 61 10.46 2.82 -5.31
N GLY A 62 11.74 2.81 -4.97
CA GLY A 62 12.43 3.96 -4.38
C GLY A 62 12.68 5.07 -5.39
N ASN A 63 12.65 6.32 -4.93
CA ASN A 63 12.96 7.48 -5.77
C ASN A 63 14.43 7.52 -6.19
N THR A 64 15.33 7.02 -5.33
CA THR A 64 16.77 6.91 -5.60
C THR A 64 17.29 5.48 -5.44
N SER A 65 18.55 5.23 -5.83
CA SER A 65 19.19 3.92 -5.71
C SER A 65 19.44 3.47 -4.27
N THR A 66 19.42 4.41 -3.31
CA THR A 66 19.60 4.19 -1.88
C THR A 66 18.27 4.00 -1.15
N ASP A 67 17.14 4.43 -1.73
CA ASP A 67 15.79 4.28 -1.19
C ASP A 67 15.27 2.85 -1.34
N ARG A 68 15.81 1.95 -0.52
CA ARG A 68 15.34 0.56 -0.46
C ARG A 68 14.27 0.40 0.61
N PHE A 69 13.37 -0.54 0.40
CA PHE A 69 12.35 -0.92 1.38
C PHE A 69 12.42 -2.42 1.66
N ARG A 70 11.96 -2.84 2.85
CA ARG A 70 11.96 -4.24 3.27
C ARG A 70 10.57 -4.85 3.18
N GLY A 71 9.59 -4.10 3.66
CA GLY A 71 8.19 -4.51 3.68
C GLY A 71 7.27 -3.49 3.02
N PHE A 72 6.10 -3.98 2.62
CA PHE A 72 5.05 -3.15 2.05
C PHE A 72 3.69 -3.83 2.21
N ALA A 73 2.63 -3.04 2.18
CA ALA A 73 1.27 -3.51 1.91
C ALA A 73 0.65 -2.60 0.85
N ILE A 74 -0.01 -3.15 -0.17
CA ILE A 74 -0.63 -2.39 -1.26
C ILE A 74 -2.09 -2.81 -1.41
N GLN A 75 -2.97 -1.82 -1.61
CA GLN A 75 -4.40 -2.00 -1.85
C GLN A 75 -4.89 -1.13 -3.01
N PRO A 76 -5.78 -1.64 -3.88
CA PRO A 76 -6.47 -0.87 -4.90
C PRO A 76 -7.74 -0.26 -4.29
N ILE A 77 -7.74 1.04 -4.05
CA ILE A 77 -8.85 1.77 -3.43
C ILE A 77 -9.65 2.49 -4.52
N SER A 78 -10.99 2.36 -4.48
CA SER A 78 -11.86 3.22 -5.28
C SER A 78 -11.71 4.66 -4.80
N TYR A 79 -11.08 5.48 -5.63
CA TYR A 79 -10.84 6.89 -5.41
C TYR A 79 -12.09 7.72 -5.67
N ARG A 80 -12.79 7.40 -6.77
CA ARG A 80 -14.05 8.03 -7.20
C ARG A 80 -14.93 6.94 -7.82
N GLY A 81 -16.23 6.98 -7.58
CA GLY A 81 -17.17 5.99 -8.12
C GLY A 81 -18.11 5.45 -7.04
N PRO A 82 -18.95 4.46 -7.39
CA PRO A 82 -19.95 3.89 -6.48
C PRO A 82 -19.33 3.17 -5.27
N ASN A 83 -18.08 2.71 -5.37
CA ASN A 83 -17.40 1.99 -4.30
C ASN A 83 -16.39 2.85 -3.53
N ARG A 84 -16.50 4.18 -3.59
CA ARG A 84 -15.53 5.10 -2.99
C ARG A 84 -15.07 4.68 -1.58
N GLY A 85 -13.75 4.60 -1.41
CA GLY A 85 -13.09 4.18 -0.16
C GLY A 85 -13.00 2.66 0.04
N LYS A 86 -13.66 1.85 -0.78
CA LYS A 86 -13.58 0.38 -0.72
C LYS A 86 -12.47 -0.13 -1.64
N ARG A 87 -12.00 -1.35 -1.33
CA ARG A 87 -11.07 -2.08 -2.18
C ARG A 87 -11.78 -2.64 -3.41
N VAL A 88 -11.18 -2.51 -4.59
CA VAL A 88 -11.77 -2.94 -5.88
C VAL A 88 -10.80 -3.73 -6.74
N GLY A 89 -11.31 -4.74 -7.46
CA GLY A 89 -10.50 -5.64 -8.28
C GLY A 89 -9.61 -6.59 -7.49
N GLU A 90 -8.68 -7.23 -8.18
CA GLU A 90 -7.79 -8.27 -7.63
C GLU A 90 -6.38 -8.20 -8.21
N PHE A 91 -5.40 -8.52 -7.38
CA PHE A 91 -4.02 -8.73 -7.79
C PHE A 91 -3.83 -10.11 -8.43
N LEU A 92 -3.06 -10.10 -9.50
CA LEU A 92 -2.74 -11.26 -10.31
C LEU A 92 -1.28 -11.67 -10.04
N ARG A 93 -1.06 -12.98 -9.92
CA ARG A 93 0.28 -13.55 -9.89
C ARG A 93 0.68 -13.90 -11.31
N LEU A 94 1.28 -12.94 -12.00
CA LEU A 94 1.77 -13.10 -13.38
C LEU A 94 3.30 -13.26 -13.43
N ASP A 95 3.99 -13.09 -12.30
CA ASP A 95 5.42 -13.35 -12.14
C ASP A 95 5.69 -14.43 -11.09
N ASP A 96 6.83 -15.10 -11.25
CA ASP A 96 7.36 -16.06 -10.29
C ASP A 96 8.30 -15.41 -9.26
N ASN A 97 8.33 -14.07 -9.21
CA ASN A 97 9.11 -13.35 -8.24
C ASN A 97 8.47 -13.53 -6.86
N GLY A 98 8.99 -14.47 -6.08
CA GLY A 98 8.57 -14.79 -4.72
C GLY A 98 8.80 -13.68 -3.69
N SER A 99 8.87 -12.41 -4.11
CA SER A 99 9.07 -11.20 -3.29
C SER A 99 7.77 -10.61 -2.72
N TRP A 100 6.62 -11.13 -3.14
CA TRP A 100 5.31 -10.70 -2.67
C TRP A 100 4.32 -11.86 -2.53
N GLN A 101 3.26 -11.62 -1.77
CA GLN A 101 2.11 -12.51 -1.63
C GLN A 101 0.82 -11.74 -1.38
N GLN A 102 -0.33 -12.40 -1.56
CA GLN A 102 -1.61 -11.84 -1.14
C GLN A 102 -1.64 -11.73 0.39
N GLN A 103 -2.10 -10.60 0.92
CA GLN A 103 -2.17 -10.41 2.37
C GLN A 103 -3.15 -11.41 3.00
N CYS A 104 -4.24 -11.70 2.31
CA CYS A 104 -5.26 -12.65 2.73
C CYS A 104 -5.58 -13.63 1.59
N PHE A 105 -5.40 -14.93 1.80
CA PHE A 105 -5.69 -15.96 0.76
C PHE A 105 -7.11 -15.87 0.20
N ARG A 106 -8.09 -15.51 1.04
CA ARG A 106 -9.49 -15.35 0.61
C ARG A 106 -9.73 -14.09 -0.22
N PHE A 107 -8.91 -13.05 -0.04
CA PHE A 107 -9.11 -11.74 -0.62
C PHE A 107 -7.89 -11.32 -1.43
N LYS A 108 -8.02 -11.38 -2.75
CA LYS A 108 -6.94 -10.99 -3.68
C LYS A 108 -6.81 -9.48 -3.87
N ASN A 109 -7.50 -8.67 -3.08
CA ASN A 109 -7.52 -7.21 -3.18
C ASN A 109 -6.51 -6.52 -2.24
N SER A 110 -5.52 -7.26 -1.73
CA SER A 110 -4.39 -6.72 -1.01
C SER A 110 -3.17 -7.62 -1.10
N VAL A 111 -1.99 -7.02 -1.18
CA VAL A 111 -0.70 -7.73 -1.26
C VAL A 111 0.31 -7.16 -0.27
N THR A 112 1.24 -8.01 0.13
CA THR A 112 2.33 -7.69 1.06
C THR A 112 3.65 -8.33 0.60
N HIS A 113 4.78 -7.92 1.18
CA HIS A 113 6.04 -8.64 1.02
C HIS A 113 5.94 -10.07 1.56
N SER A 114 6.72 -10.99 1.00
CA SER A 114 6.85 -12.39 1.44
C SER A 114 8.11 -12.65 2.26
N HIS A 115 9.09 -11.73 2.23
CA HIS A 115 10.34 -11.80 2.98
C HIS A 115 10.90 -10.39 3.22
N ASP A 116 11.82 -10.22 4.17
CA ASP A 116 12.31 -8.91 4.65
C ASP A 116 13.55 -8.36 3.91
N GLU A 117 13.98 -9.01 2.84
CA GLU A 117 15.14 -8.57 2.06
C GLU A 117 14.90 -7.18 1.45
N LYS A 118 15.98 -6.41 1.32
CA LYS A 118 15.95 -5.06 0.78
C LYS A 118 15.62 -5.06 -0.71
N LYS A 119 14.47 -4.48 -1.05
CA LYS A 119 13.97 -4.33 -2.42
C LYS A 119 14.22 -2.90 -2.91
N LYS A 120 14.59 -2.77 -4.18
CA LYS A 120 14.65 -1.48 -4.89
C LYS A 120 13.32 -1.14 -5.55
N HIS A 121 12.69 -2.17 -6.11
CA HIS A 121 11.39 -2.10 -6.73
C HIS A 121 10.68 -3.45 -6.62
N ILE A 122 9.37 -3.43 -6.79
CA ILE A 122 8.53 -4.62 -6.96
C ILE A 122 7.51 -4.33 -8.06
N LYS A 123 7.28 -5.31 -8.94
CA LYS A 123 6.25 -5.25 -9.98
C LYS A 123 5.08 -6.12 -9.57
N LEU A 124 3.87 -5.63 -9.85
CA LEU A 124 2.63 -6.31 -9.52
C LEU A 124 1.64 -6.08 -10.66
N TRP A 125 0.66 -6.98 -10.75
CA TRP A 125 -0.41 -6.87 -11.73
C TRP A 125 -1.75 -6.87 -11.02
N TRP A 126 -2.66 -6.05 -11.52
CA TRP A 126 -4.01 -5.93 -11.00
C TRP A 126 -5.02 -5.95 -12.15
N LYS A 127 -6.21 -6.47 -11.92
CA LYS A 127 -7.35 -6.31 -12.84
C LYS A 127 -8.63 -6.04 -12.08
N ASN A 128 -9.58 -5.37 -12.73
CA ASN A 128 -10.96 -5.35 -12.28
C ASN A 128 -11.79 -6.27 -13.19
N ALA A 129 -12.46 -7.27 -12.61
CA ALA A 129 -13.24 -8.25 -13.36
C ALA A 129 -14.76 -7.97 -13.35
N LEU A 130 -15.23 -7.14 -12.42
CA LEU A 130 -16.67 -6.99 -12.15
C LEU A 130 -17.31 -5.85 -12.95
N ASN A 131 -16.68 -4.67 -12.95
CA ASN A 131 -17.21 -3.47 -13.59
C ASN A 131 -16.08 -2.48 -13.94
N ASP A 132 -16.46 -1.37 -14.57
CA ASP A 132 -15.58 -0.25 -14.89
C ASP A 132 -16.20 1.09 -14.47
N ASP A 133 -16.72 1.16 -13.24
CA ASP A 133 -17.38 2.36 -12.71
C ASP A 133 -16.52 3.18 -11.75
N ASP A 134 -15.41 2.59 -11.26
CA ASP A 134 -14.55 3.18 -10.25
C ASP A 134 -13.24 3.69 -10.85
N TYR A 135 -12.85 4.90 -10.46
CA TYR A 135 -11.46 5.34 -10.57
C TYR A 135 -10.65 4.66 -9.49
N VAL A 136 -9.57 3.99 -9.85
CA VAL A 136 -8.80 3.17 -8.91
C VAL A 136 -7.48 3.83 -8.59
N GLN A 137 -7.20 4.01 -7.30
CA GLN A 137 -5.91 4.47 -6.79
C GLN A 137 -5.22 3.34 -6.03
N PHE A 138 -3.96 3.09 -6.37
CA PHE A 138 -3.15 2.15 -5.61
C PHE A 138 -2.52 2.89 -4.44
N VAL A 139 -2.78 2.38 -3.23
CA VAL A 139 -2.32 2.96 -1.98
C VAL A 139 -1.40 1.96 -1.30
N ALA A 140 -0.26 2.43 -0.79
CA ALA A 140 0.70 1.60 -0.11
C ALA A 140 1.13 2.16 1.25
N THR A 141 1.37 1.20 2.14
CA THR A 141 2.22 1.36 3.32
C THR A 141 3.58 0.77 2.99
N VAL A 142 4.66 1.49 3.30
CA VAL A 142 6.04 1.05 3.01
C VAL A 142 6.87 1.07 4.29
N VAL A 143 7.60 -0.01 4.53
CA VAL A 143 8.49 -0.21 5.68
C VAL A 143 9.93 -0.24 5.20
N LYS A 144 10.71 0.77 5.57
CA LYS A 144 12.15 0.83 5.30
C LYS A 144 12.94 0.07 6.37
N ALA A 145 12.58 0.31 7.62
CA ALA A 145 13.11 -0.37 8.80
C ALA A 145 12.03 -0.53 9.86
N GLN A 146 12.29 -1.32 10.89
CA GLN A 146 11.33 -1.60 11.97
C GLN A 146 10.71 -0.33 12.56
N LYS A 147 11.51 0.73 12.76
CA LYS A 147 11.05 2.03 13.26
C LYS A 147 11.12 3.15 12.21
N GLU A 148 10.95 2.81 10.94
CA GLU A 148 10.91 3.79 9.85
C GLU A 148 9.96 3.32 8.75
N PHE A 149 8.72 3.81 8.77
CA PHE A 149 7.68 3.42 7.83
C PHE A 149 6.64 4.52 7.60
N TRP A 150 5.97 4.45 6.45
CA TRP A 150 4.93 5.40 6.04
C TRP A 150 3.62 4.64 5.81
N VAL A 151 2.56 5.03 6.51
CA VAL A 151 1.25 4.34 6.44
C VAL A 151 0.36 5.03 5.42
N LYS A 152 -0.16 4.28 4.44
CA LYS A 152 -1.09 4.75 3.38
C LYS A 152 -0.66 6.06 2.67
N SER A 153 0.64 6.35 2.67
CA SER A 153 1.17 7.65 2.23
C SER A 153 1.81 7.60 0.85
N VAL A 154 2.08 6.40 0.32
CA VAL A 154 2.52 6.22 -1.06
C VAL A 154 1.29 5.94 -1.90
N LYS A 155 0.90 6.88 -2.75
CA LYS A 155 -0.32 6.80 -3.58
C LYS A 155 0.04 6.94 -5.05
N SER A 156 -0.54 6.11 -5.91
CA SER A 156 -0.45 6.31 -7.36
C SER A 156 -1.31 7.48 -7.83
N ILE A 157 -1.07 7.93 -9.06
CA ILE A 157 -2.11 8.66 -9.81
C ILE A 157 -3.29 7.68 -9.99
N PRO A 158 -4.54 8.08 -9.70
CA PRO A 158 -5.68 7.20 -9.92
C PRO A 158 -5.90 6.95 -11.41
N ILE A 159 -6.26 5.73 -11.76
CA ILE A 159 -6.57 5.32 -13.14
C ILE A 159 -8.09 5.19 -13.33
N PRO A 160 -8.67 5.88 -14.33
CA PRO A 160 -10.07 5.70 -14.70
C PRO A 160 -10.30 4.45 -15.54
N PRO A 161 -11.56 4.03 -15.67
CA PRO A 161 -12.06 3.25 -16.80
C PRO A 161 -11.73 3.93 -18.14
N CYS A 162 -11.14 3.20 -19.08
CA CYS A 162 -10.81 3.75 -20.40
C CYS A 162 -12.06 4.19 -21.20
N ARG A 163 -13.23 3.62 -20.88
CA ARG A 163 -14.54 4.04 -21.42
C ARG A 163 -14.92 5.47 -20.99
N LEU A 164 -14.52 5.89 -19.80
CA LEU A 164 -14.85 7.21 -19.24
C LEU A 164 -13.78 8.24 -19.60
N GLU A 165 -12.50 7.89 -19.42
CA GLU A 165 -11.40 8.84 -19.56
C GLU A 165 -10.12 8.14 -20.07
N LYS A 166 -10.07 7.90 -21.38
CA LYS A 166 -8.98 7.15 -22.06
C LYS A 166 -7.58 7.73 -21.84
N ASN A 167 -7.47 9.04 -21.61
CA ASN A 167 -6.19 9.72 -21.42
C ASN A 167 -5.70 9.68 -19.96
N GLY A 168 -6.48 9.10 -19.04
CA GLY A 168 -6.20 9.14 -17.61
C GLY A 168 -6.45 10.53 -16.99
N ILE A 169 -6.45 10.59 -15.66
CA ILE A 169 -6.61 11.84 -14.92
C ILE A 169 -5.45 12.79 -15.25
N GLN A 170 -5.78 13.98 -15.74
CA GLN A 170 -4.81 15.07 -15.95
C GLN A 170 -4.74 15.98 -14.73
N GLY A 171 -3.53 16.48 -14.41
CA GLY A 171 -3.34 17.45 -13.34
C GLY A 171 -3.65 16.92 -11.94
N TYR A 172 -3.48 15.62 -11.71
CA TYR A 172 -3.66 15.03 -10.37
C TYR A 172 -2.72 15.69 -9.36
N ILE A 173 -3.30 16.24 -8.29
CA ILE A 173 -2.58 16.81 -7.16
C ILE A 173 -2.73 15.84 -5.98
N PRO A 174 -1.63 15.24 -5.47
CA PRO A 174 -1.68 14.39 -4.30
C PRO A 174 -2.21 15.13 -3.08
N GLU A 175 -3.06 14.47 -2.30
CA GLU A 175 -3.48 14.98 -1.00
C GLU A 175 -2.26 15.19 -0.09
N PRO A 176 -2.26 16.25 0.75
CA PRO A 176 -1.23 16.42 1.77
C PRO A 176 -1.17 15.21 2.69
N ILE A 177 0.03 14.87 3.15
CA ILE A 177 0.21 13.81 4.15
C ILE A 177 -0.43 14.28 5.45
N THR A 178 -1.52 13.61 5.82
CA THR A 178 -2.27 13.92 7.04
C THR A 178 -1.43 13.47 8.23
N ARG A 179 -1.03 14.42 9.08
CA ARG A 179 -0.41 14.09 10.37
C ARG A 179 -1.48 13.37 11.21
N PRO A 180 -1.16 12.27 11.91
CA PRO A 180 -2.07 11.61 12.82
C PRO A 180 -2.55 12.61 13.87
N PRO A 181 -3.76 12.39 14.42
CA PRO A 181 -4.19 13.11 15.61
C PRO A 181 -3.08 12.98 16.68
N PRO A 182 -2.76 14.04 17.45
CA PRO A 182 -1.84 13.91 18.57
C PRO A 182 -2.30 12.77 19.47
N VAL A 183 -1.36 11.91 19.88
CA VAL A 183 -1.65 10.83 20.82
C VAL A 183 -2.29 11.47 22.05
N ARG A 184 -3.54 11.11 22.36
CA ARG A 184 -4.13 11.48 23.64
C ARG A 184 -3.21 10.89 24.70
N SER A 185 -2.52 11.75 25.44
CA SER A 185 -1.83 11.33 26.65
C SER A 185 -2.85 10.60 27.50
N PHE A 186 -2.58 9.34 27.82
CA PHE A 186 -3.29 8.66 28.89
C PHE A 186 -3.10 9.54 30.13
N VAL A 187 -4.13 10.31 30.49
CA VAL A 187 -4.22 10.89 31.81
C VAL A 187 -4.30 9.67 32.72
N ARG A 188 -3.20 9.38 33.43
CA ARG A 188 -3.26 8.54 34.60
C ARG A 188 -4.09 9.33 35.59
N ASP A 189 -5.39 9.06 35.64
CA ASP A 189 -6.20 9.42 36.79
C ASP A 189 -5.62 8.63 37.97
N PHE A 190 -4.71 9.28 38.70
CA PHE A 190 -4.31 8.83 40.02
C PHE A 190 -5.53 9.02 40.91
N VAL A 191 -6.26 7.93 41.13
CA VAL A 191 -7.21 7.84 42.23
C VAL A 191 -6.39 7.69 43.51
N HIS A 192 -6.31 8.78 44.29
CA HIS A 192 -6.10 8.71 45.74
C HIS A 192 -6.91 9.80 46.43
#